data_AF-A0A931Z5I4-F1
#
_entry.id   AF-A0A931Z5I4-F1
#
_cell.length_a   1.000
_cell.length_b   1.000
_cell.length_c   1.000
_cell.angle_alpha   90.00
_cell.angle_beta   90.00
_cell.angle_gamma   90.00
#
_symmetry.space_group_name_H-M   'P 1'
#
loop_
_entity.id
_entity.type
_entity.pdbx_description
1 polymer ?
#
loop_
_entity_poly.entity_id
_entity_poly.type
_entity_poly.pdbx_seq_one_letter_code
_entity_poly.pdbx_strand_id
1 'polypeptide(L)'
;MSQLGKIADSVDAYNRFVAAEVVRARRDDKFATELRAKWAQLRASIGMTKSPTGTPLPRLALPQTDEPGAIAAYLLGQGFPGQFPYATAAYREMYLDQAAGTGEEPMRLFAGLGLAEDTNARFKYLNRHQKSLRLSTAFDGPTLYGLDSDHEGVLGKVGEGGVAIDTVEDMTRLFAGFDLTRTDASVSMTMNAPAPVILAMFIAAAKRRFGPECVPNLRGTIQADMLKEVQAQNEIIFPVDASLRFLCDMIEWCVPNMPRWYPVSISGYHIAEAGATPVQQAAFTLSNGFTYAGLLKARGADVNQFGPRLSFFLD
;
A
#
# COMPACT_ATOMS: atom_id res chain seq x y z
N MET A 1 1.33 7.95 -29.36
CA MET A 1 0.36 7.81 -28.25
C MET A 1 1.14 7.52 -26.97
N SER A 2 0.97 8.34 -25.93
CA SER A 2 1.66 8.17 -24.64
C SER A 2 1.24 6.87 -23.94
N GLN A 3 2.02 6.39 -22.97
CA GLN A 3 1.63 5.22 -22.17
C GLN A 3 0.30 5.45 -21.43
N LEU A 4 0.11 6.64 -20.86
CA LEU A 4 -1.15 7.04 -20.22
C LEU A 4 -2.32 7.07 -21.21
N GLY A 5 -2.11 7.52 -22.45
CA GLY A 5 -3.14 7.46 -23.49
C GLY A 5 -3.61 6.03 -23.77
N LYS A 6 -2.67 5.08 -23.87
CA LYS A 6 -3.01 3.66 -24.05
C LYS A 6 -3.80 3.09 -22.86
N ILE A 7 -3.49 3.53 -21.64
CA ILE A 7 -4.21 3.12 -20.43
C ILE A 7 -5.64 3.66 -20.46
N ALA A 8 -5.81 4.96 -20.76
CA ALA A 8 -7.13 5.57 -20.90
C ALA A 8 -7.98 4.85 -21.97
N ASP A 9 -7.40 4.59 -23.15
CA ASP A 9 -8.07 3.83 -24.21
C ASP A 9 -8.49 2.42 -23.77
N SER A 10 -7.68 1.76 -22.93
CA SER A 10 -7.98 0.43 -22.39
C SER A 10 -9.15 0.47 -21.40
N VAL A 11 -9.18 1.48 -20.53
CA VAL A 11 -10.30 1.72 -19.60
C VAL A 11 -11.59 2.01 -20.37
N ASP A 12 -11.52 2.87 -21.38
CA ASP A 12 -12.68 3.19 -22.22
C ASP A 12 -13.16 1.97 -23.03
N ALA A 13 -12.23 1.15 -23.53
CA ALA A 13 -12.57 -0.11 -24.18
C ALA A 13 -13.30 -1.06 -23.22
N TYR A 14 -12.84 -1.17 -21.97
CA TYR A 14 -13.52 -1.96 -20.96
C TYR A 14 -14.92 -1.42 -20.64
N ASN A 15 -15.08 -0.10 -20.50
CA ASN A 15 -16.38 0.52 -20.26
C ASN A 15 -17.36 0.25 -21.42
N ARG A 16 -16.89 0.32 -22.67
CA ARG A 16 -17.70 -0.06 -23.85
C ARG A 16 -18.06 -1.54 -23.84
N PHE A 17 -17.15 -2.42 -23.44
CA PHE A 17 -17.43 -3.85 -23.28
C PHE A 17 -18.52 -4.08 -22.23
N VAL A 18 -18.43 -3.45 -21.06
CA VAL A 18 -19.47 -3.55 -20.01
C VAL A 18 -20.82 -3.08 -20.54
N ALA A 19 -20.87 -1.95 -21.24
CA ALA A 19 -22.11 -1.45 -21.84
C ALA A 19 -22.71 -2.42 -22.87
N ALA A 20 -21.87 -3.06 -23.70
CA ALA A 20 -22.31 -4.07 -24.66
C ALA A 20 -22.88 -5.32 -23.96
N GLU A 21 -22.22 -5.80 -22.89
CA GLU A 21 -22.71 -6.96 -22.12
C GLU A 21 -24.01 -6.64 -21.37
N VAL A 22 -24.22 -5.41 -20.93
CA VAL A 22 -25.51 -4.96 -20.35
C VAL A 22 -26.64 -5.04 -21.39
N VAL A 23 -26.38 -4.59 -22.62
CA VAL A 23 -27.35 -4.71 -23.72
C VAL A 23 -27.61 -6.17 -24.07
N ARG A 24 -26.57 -7.00 -24.12
CA ARG A 24 -26.68 -8.43 -24.36
C ARG A 24 -27.52 -9.12 -23.28
N ALA A 25 -27.26 -8.84 -22.00
CA ALA A 25 -28.01 -9.41 -20.88
C ALA A 25 -29.52 -9.13 -20.97
N ARG A 26 -29.93 -8.03 -21.61
CA ARG A 26 -31.34 -7.69 -21.81
C ARG A 26 -31.99 -8.35 -23.03
N ARG A 27 -31.20 -8.81 -23.99
CA ARG A 27 -31.68 -9.29 -25.30
C ARG A 27 -31.51 -10.80 -25.49
N ASP A 28 -30.52 -11.39 -24.84
CA ASP A 28 -30.19 -12.81 -24.94
C ASP A 28 -30.73 -13.53 -23.70
N ASP A 29 -31.84 -14.27 -23.87
CA ASP A 29 -32.52 -14.97 -22.78
C ASP A 29 -31.65 -16.05 -22.12
N LYS A 30 -30.76 -16.68 -22.88
CA LYS A 30 -29.85 -17.71 -22.34
C LYS A 30 -28.83 -17.04 -21.41
N PHE A 31 -28.19 -15.97 -21.89
CA PHE A 31 -27.23 -15.22 -21.09
C PHE A 31 -27.89 -14.58 -19.86
N ALA A 32 -29.11 -14.04 -20.01
CA ALA A 32 -29.90 -13.52 -18.91
C ALA A 32 -30.16 -14.57 -17.82
N THR A 33 -30.50 -15.79 -18.23
CA THR A 33 -30.78 -16.92 -17.33
C THR A 33 -29.52 -17.36 -16.57
N GLU A 34 -28.40 -17.50 -17.28
CA GLU A 34 -27.09 -17.83 -16.67
C GLU A 34 -26.67 -16.76 -15.64
N LEU A 35 -26.85 -15.49 -15.99
CA LEU A 35 -26.48 -14.36 -15.14
C LEU A 35 -27.34 -14.29 -13.87
N ARG A 36 -28.66 -14.50 -13.99
CA ARG A 36 -29.56 -14.59 -12.82
C ARG A 36 -29.20 -15.78 -11.93
N ALA A 37 -28.86 -16.93 -12.50
CA ALA A 37 -28.43 -18.09 -11.73
C ALA A 37 -27.16 -17.79 -10.92
N LYS A 38 -26.15 -17.18 -11.56
CA LYS A 38 -24.92 -16.73 -10.88
C LYS A 38 -25.23 -15.69 -9.79
N TRP A 39 -26.12 -14.74 -10.08
CA TRP A 39 -26.54 -13.71 -9.13
C TRP A 39 -27.24 -14.28 -7.90
N ALA A 40 -28.17 -15.21 -8.10
CA ALA A 40 -28.86 -15.91 -7.04
C ALA A 40 -27.87 -16.72 -6.17
N GLN A 41 -26.90 -17.41 -6.79
CA GLN A 41 -25.85 -18.13 -6.07
C GLN A 41 -24.99 -17.20 -5.22
N LEU A 42 -24.57 -16.05 -5.78
CA LEU A 42 -23.79 -15.06 -5.04
C LEU A 42 -24.57 -14.49 -3.85
N ARG A 43 -25.85 -14.11 -4.06
CA ARG A 43 -26.74 -13.62 -2.99
C ARG A 43 -26.93 -14.66 -1.90
N ALA A 44 -27.15 -15.93 -2.26
CA ALA A 44 -27.30 -17.03 -1.32
C ALA A 44 -25.99 -17.32 -0.54
N SER A 45 -24.83 -17.00 -1.10
CA SER A 45 -23.54 -17.18 -0.43
C SER A 45 -23.25 -16.12 0.66
N ILE A 46 -24.05 -15.05 0.73
CA ILE A 46 -23.82 -13.97 1.69
C ILE A 46 -24.39 -14.37 3.05
N GLY A 47 -23.50 -14.43 4.06
CA GLY A 47 -23.90 -14.67 5.44
C GLY A 47 -24.76 -13.54 6.00
N MET A 48 -25.59 -13.86 6.99
CA MET A 48 -26.34 -12.88 7.77
C MET A 48 -25.64 -12.63 9.11
N THR A 49 -25.72 -11.40 9.59
CA THR A 49 -25.34 -10.98 10.94
C THR A 49 -26.54 -10.32 11.64
N LYS A 50 -26.42 -9.99 12.91
CA LYS A 50 -27.44 -9.23 13.66
C LYS A 50 -26.85 -7.91 14.14
N SER A 51 -27.62 -6.84 14.04
CA SER A 51 -27.31 -5.57 14.70
C SER A 51 -27.35 -5.73 16.24
N PRO A 52 -26.83 -4.77 17.01
CA PRO A 52 -26.98 -4.75 18.47
C PRO A 52 -28.45 -4.78 18.93
N THR A 53 -29.39 -4.30 18.12
CA THR A 53 -30.84 -4.34 18.36
C THR A 53 -31.51 -5.64 17.91
N GLY A 54 -30.74 -6.61 17.40
CA GLY A 54 -31.23 -7.91 16.95
C GLY A 54 -31.75 -7.96 15.50
N THR A 55 -31.70 -6.85 14.75
CA THR A 55 -32.13 -6.79 13.36
C THR A 55 -31.19 -7.62 12.48
N PRO A 56 -31.70 -8.59 11.70
CA PRO A 56 -30.87 -9.35 10.78
C PRO A 56 -30.41 -8.47 9.61
N LEU A 57 -29.11 -8.48 9.32
CA LEU A 57 -28.47 -7.71 8.26
C LEU A 57 -27.57 -8.62 7.42
N PRO A 58 -27.54 -8.51 6.09
CA PRO A 58 -26.57 -9.24 5.29
C PRO A 58 -25.15 -8.71 5.58
N ARG A 59 -24.16 -9.59 5.60
CA ARG A 59 -22.74 -9.18 5.75
C ARG A 59 -22.26 -8.33 4.56
N LEU A 60 -22.89 -8.49 3.40
CA LEU A 60 -22.69 -7.67 2.22
C LEU A 60 -24.05 -7.29 1.62
N ALA A 61 -24.35 -5.99 1.57
CA ALA A 61 -25.57 -5.51 0.96
C ALA A 61 -25.41 -5.44 -0.57
N LEU A 62 -26.08 -6.34 -1.29
CA LEU A 62 -26.13 -6.30 -2.75
C LEU A 62 -27.37 -5.55 -3.26
N PRO A 63 -27.32 -4.98 -4.48
CA PRO A 63 -28.49 -4.46 -5.18
C PRO A 63 -29.66 -5.45 -5.19
N GLN A 64 -30.86 -4.99 -4.85
CA GLN A 64 -32.08 -5.79 -4.89
C GLN A 64 -32.70 -5.71 -6.29
N THR A 65 -32.10 -6.43 -7.25
CA THR A 65 -32.56 -6.48 -8.63
C THR A 65 -32.44 -7.88 -9.20
N ASP A 66 -33.39 -8.24 -10.05
CA ASP A 66 -33.38 -9.44 -10.90
C ASP A 66 -33.35 -9.08 -12.40
N GLU A 67 -33.15 -7.79 -12.71
CA GLU A 67 -33.00 -7.28 -14.09
C GLU A 67 -31.59 -7.64 -14.61
N PRO A 68 -31.47 -8.45 -15.67
CA PRO A 68 -30.18 -8.95 -16.14
C PRO A 68 -29.17 -7.85 -16.49
N GLY A 69 -29.61 -6.76 -17.11
CA GLY A 69 -28.74 -5.63 -17.44
C GLY A 69 -28.14 -4.97 -16.19
N ALA A 70 -28.94 -4.75 -15.15
CA ALA A 70 -28.48 -4.21 -13.86
C ALA A 70 -27.50 -5.17 -13.17
N ILE A 71 -27.76 -6.49 -13.22
CA ILE A 71 -26.83 -7.49 -12.70
C ILE A 71 -25.51 -7.44 -13.47
N ALA A 72 -25.55 -7.36 -14.80
CA ALA A 72 -24.34 -7.29 -15.64
C ALA A 72 -23.54 -6.02 -15.36
N ALA A 73 -24.22 -4.87 -15.25
CA ALA A 73 -23.61 -3.59 -14.93
C ALA A 73 -22.89 -3.64 -13.57
N TYR A 74 -23.50 -4.29 -12.57
CA TYR A 74 -22.87 -4.45 -11.26
C TYR A 74 -21.68 -5.42 -11.32
N LEU A 75 -21.88 -6.65 -11.80
CA LEU A 75 -20.86 -7.70 -11.76
C LEU A 75 -19.65 -7.40 -12.66
N LEU A 76 -19.85 -6.74 -13.80
CA LEU A 76 -18.77 -6.43 -14.74
C LEU A 76 -18.25 -4.99 -14.56
N GLY A 77 -19.12 -4.03 -14.25
CA GLY A 77 -18.72 -2.62 -14.12
C GLY A 77 -18.10 -2.30 -12.76
N GLN A 78 -18.71 -2.77 -11.67
CA GLN A 78 -18.21 -2.52 -10.30
C GLN A 78 -17.41 -3.70 -9.75
N GLY A 79 -17.79 -4.91 -10.13
CA GLY A 79 -17.20 -6.15 -9.61
C GLY A 79 -17.79 -6.52 -8.25
N PHE A 80 -18.01 -7.81 -8.05
CA PHE A 80 -18.26 -8.33 -6.70
C PHE A 80 -17.00 -8.07 -5.84
N PRO A 81 -17.11 -7.71 -4.55
CA PRO A 81 -15.95 -7.49 -3.68
C PRO A 81 -14.86 -8.56 -3.82
N GLY A 82 -13.61 -8.15 -4.00
CA GLY A 82 -12.49 -9.06 -4.25
C GLY A 82 -12.45 -9.66 -5.66
N GLN A 83 -13.23 -9.14 -6.61
CA GLN A 83 -13.20 -9.53 -8.02
C GLN A 83 -13.04 -8.30 -8.91
N PHE A 84 -12.39 -8.50 -10.05
CA PHE A 84 -12.20 -7.46 -11.07
C PHE A 84 -13.55 -6.80 -11.46
N PRO A 85 -13.60 -5.46 -11.65
CA PRO A 85 -12.50 -4.49 -11.61
C PRO A 85 -12.13 -3.95 -10.21
N TYR A 86 -12.57 -4.62 -9.13
CA TYR A 86 -12.26 -4.27 -7.74
C TYR A 86 -12.72 -2.87 -7.30
N ALA A 87 -13.67 -2.26 -8.03
CA ALA A 87 -14.13 -0.91 -7.73
C ALA A 87 -14.85 -0.82 -6.38
N THR A 88 -15.41 -1.94 -5.90
CA THR A 88 -16.08 -2.02 -4.58
C THR A 88 -15.11 -2.35 -3.45
N ALA A 89 -14.19 -3.29 -3.67
CA ALA A 89 -13.19 -3.72 -2.69
C ALA A 89 -12.11 -4.59 -3.33
N ALA A 90 -10.88 -4.46 -2.82
CA ALA A 90 -9.76 -5.33 -3.19
C ALA A 90 -9.89 -6.77 -2.64
N TYR A 91 -10.60 -6.93 -1.51
CA TYR A 91 -10.82 -8.23 -0.84
C TYR A 91 -12.31 -8.50 -0.66
N ARG A 92 -12.69 -9.78 -0.58
CA ARG A 92 -14.09 -10.22 -0.59
C ARG A 92 -14.90 -9.71 0.60
N GLU A 93 -14.39 -9.88 1.82
CA GLU A 93 -15.06 -9.40 3.03
C GLU A 93 -14.23 -8.35 3.79
N MET A 94 -13.16 -7.81 3.15
CA MET A 94 -12.26 -6.83 3.72
C MET A 94 -11.83 -7.22 5.15
N TYR A 95 -12.14 -6.38 6.14
CA TYR A 95 -11.79 -6.60 7.55
C TYR A 95 -12.62 -7.68 8.25
N LEU A 96 -13.66 -8.19 7.59
CA LEU A 96 -14.53 -9.23 8.13
C LEU A 96 -14.11 -10.64 7.65
N ASP A 97 -13.18 -10.73 6.70
CA ASP A 97 -12.70 -12.01 6.19
C ASP A 97 -11.80 -12.69 7.23
N GLN A 98 -12.34 -13.70 7.93
CA GLN A 98 -11.56 -14.49 8.88
C GLN A 98 -10.55 -15.42 8.18
N ALA A 99 -10.80 -15.79 6.92
CA ALA A 99 -9.90 -16.64 6.12
C ALA A 99 -8.72 -15.85 5.53
N ALA A 100 -8.83 -14.51 5.45
CA ALA A 100 -7.70 -13.62 5.15
C ALA A 100 -6.64 -13.57 6.28
N GLY A 101 -6.90 -14.23 7.41
CA GLY A 101 -5.86 -14.74 8.32
C GLY A 101 -5.08 -13.71 9.13
N THR A 102 -5.43 -12.42 9.07
CA THR A 102 -4.66 -11.42 9.84
C THR A 102 -5.28 -11.16 11.20
N GLY A 103 -6.61 -11.03 11.31
CA GLY A 103 -7.24 -10.50 12.53
C GLY A 103 -6.64 -9.14 12.95
N GLU A 104 -5.94 -8.49 12.01
CA GLU A 104 -5.14 -7.31 12.23
C GLU A 104 -6.02 -6.10 12.11
N GLU A 105 -5.84 -5.20 13.07
CA GLU A 105 -6.53 -3.94 13.05
C GLU A 105 -5.88 -3.06 11.97
N PRO A 106 -6.66 -2.31 11.17
CA PRO A 106 -6.09 -1.42 10.16
C PRO A 106 -5.24 -0.31 10.79
N MET A 107 -5.48 -0.03 12.08
CA MET A 107 -4.77 0.99 12.85
C MET A 107 -3.26 0.79 12.77
N ARG A 108 -2.59 1.88 12.42
CA ARG A 108 -1.13 1.99 12.43
C ARG A 108 -0.80 3.41 12.86
N LEU A 109 -0.16 3.54 14.02
CA LEU A 109 0.08 4.85 14.63
C LEU A 109 1.47 5.36 14.24
N PHE A 110 1.51 6.58 13.71
CA PHE A 110 2.72 7.28 13.30
C PHE A 110 3.49 7.79 14.53
N ALA A 111 4.78 7.49 14.61
CA ALA A 111 5.64 7.94 15.70
C ALA A 111 7.09 8.12 15.25
N GLY A 112 7.72 9.15 15.80
CA GLY A 112 9.13 9.48 15.65
C GLY A 112 9.39 10.80 16.36
N LEU A 113 10.29 10.80 17.32
CA LEU A 113 10.75 11.99 18.04
C LEU A 113 12.02 11.63 18.81
N GLY A 114 13.00 12.53 18.82
CA GLY A 114 14.22 12.38 19.60
C GLY A 114 15.09 11.23 19.11
N LEU A 115 15.69 10.50 20.04
CA LEU A 115 16.60 9.40 19.73
C LEU A 115 15.83 8.09 19.51
N ALA A 116 16.55 7.08 19.02
CA ALA A 116 16.01 5.75 18.77
C ALA A 116 15.29 5.14 19.99
N GLU A 117 15.84 5.34 21.19
CA GLU A 117 15.28 4.85 22.46
C GLU A 117 13.97 5.57 22.84
N ASP A 118 13.88 6.88 22.59
CA ASP A 118 12.68 7.68 22.88
C ASP A 118 11.51 7.20 21.99
N THR A 119 11.79 7.04 20.70
CA THR A 119 10.80 6.52 19.75
C THR A 119 10.47 5.06 20.02
N ASN A 120 11.43 4.23 20.44
CA ASN A 120 11.17 2.86 20.88
C ASN A 120 10.22 2.82 22.09
N ALA A 121 10.43 3.68 23.08
CA ALA A 121 9.54 3.81 24.24
C ALA A 121 8.12 4.22 23.81
N ARG A 122 8.01 5.13 22.82
CA ARG A 122 6.73 5.51 22.22
C ARG A 122 6.07 4.35 21.49
N PHE A 123 6.79 3.58 20.68
CA PHE A 123 6.25 2.37 20.04
C PHE A 123 5.72 1.38 21.06
N LYS A 124 6.47 1.13 22.14
CA LYS A 124 6.03 0.23 23.22
C LYS A 124 4.75 0.75 23.89
N TYR A 125 4.64 2.06 24.09
CA TYR A 125 3.43 2.69 24.62
C TYR A 125 2.23 2.52 23.69
N LEU A 126 2.38 2.83 22.39
CA LEU A 126 1.31 2.76 21.41
C LEU A 126 0.82 1.32 21.18
N ASN A 127 1.71 0.33 21.32
CA ASN A 127 1.40 -1.06 21.06
C ASN A 127 0.85 -1.84 22.29
N ARG A 128 0.74 -1.24 23.49
CA ARG A 128 0.34 -2.00 24.72
C ARG A 128 -1.02 -2.69 24.62
N HIS A 129 -1.93 -2.11 23.85
CA HIS A 129 -3.32 -2.58 23.73
C HIS A 129 -3.67 -2.99 22.29
N GLN A 130 -2.66 -3.15 21.44
CA GLN A 130 -2.83 -3.58 20.05
C GLN A 130 -2.67 -5.09 19.97
N LYS A 131 -3.53 -5.75 19.17
CA LYS A 131 -3.44 -7.21 18.95
C LYS A 131 -2.24 -7.58 18.08
N SER A 132 -1.98 -6.74 17.07
CA SER A 132 -0.94 -6.90 16.07
C SER A 132 0.14 -5.83 16.22
N LEU A 133 1.38 -6.17 15.88
CA LEU A 133 2.49 -5.22 15.92
C LEU A 133 2.54 -4.41 14.63
N ARG A 134 1.96 -3.20 14.62
CA ARG A 134 1.89 -2.34 13.42
C ARG A 134 2.52 -0.98 13.68
N LEU A 135 3.82 -0.88 13.43
CA LEU A 135 4.62 0.32 13.70
C LEU A 135 4.67 1.23 12.46
N SER A 136 4.71 2.54 12.65
CA SER A 136 4.98 3.50 11.57
C SER A 136 5.97 4.56 12.04
N THR A 137 7.11 4.63 11.38
CA THR A 137 8.27 5.44 11.76
C THR A 137 8.32 6.73 10.96
N ALA A 138 8.44 7.86 11.67
CA ALA A 138 8.78 9.17 11.13
C ALA A 138 10.26 9.48 11.43
N PHE A 139 11.03 9.91 10.44
CA PHE A 139 12.45 10.26 10.62
C PHE A 139 12.63 11.78 10.70
N ASP A 140 13.68 12.23 11.37
CA ASP A 140 13.98 13.65 11.48
C ASP A 140 14.52 14.24 10.17
N GLY A 141 14.63 15.56 10.11
CA GLY A 141 15.14 16.27 8.93
C GLY A 141 16.49 15.74 8.44
N PRO A 142 17.54 15.69 9.26
CA PRO A 142 18.86 15.16 8.87
C PRO A 142 18.78 13.77 8.23
N THR A 143 18.08 12.82 8.87
CA THR A 143 17.92 11.47 8.35
C THR A 143 17.17 11.44 7.01
N LEU A 144 16.11 12.25 6.87
CA LEU A 144 15.34 12.37 5.62
C LEU A 144 16.19 12.86 4.44
N TYR A 145 17.19 13.70 4.72
CA TYR A 145 18.14 14.22 3.73
C TYR A 145 19.45 13.43 3.66
N GLY A 146 19.56 12.30 4.36
CA GLY A 146 20.75 11.44 4.33
C GLY A 146 21.99 12.10 4.93
N LEU A 147 21.80 12.97 5.92
CA LEU A 147 22.87 13.62 6.67
C LEU A 147 23.00 12.98 8.04
N ASP A 148 24.24 12.73 8.46
CA ASP A 148 24.54 12.31 9.83
C ASP A 148 24.26 13.45 10.82
N SER A 149 23.95 13.12 12.08
CA SER A 149 23.59 14.10 13.11
C SER A 149 24.71 15.09 13.48
N ASP A 150 25.96 14.78 13.12
CA ASP A 150 27.13 15.65 13.31
C ASP A 150 27.44 16.56 12.10
N HIS A 151 26.63 16.49 11.04
CA HIS A 151 26.78 17.37 9.89
C HIS A 151 26.65 18.85 10.31
N GLU A 152 27.48 19.71 9.71
CA GLU A 152 27.45 21.14 10.01
C GLU A 152 26.05 21.73 9.72
N GLY A 153 25.55 22.54 10.66
CA GLY A 153 24.29 23.28 10.52
C GLY A 153 23.01 22.50 10.85
N VAL A 154 23.09 21.21 11.23
CA VAL A 154 21.87 20.40 11.46
C VAL A 154 21.56 20.09 12.92
N LEU A 155 22.42 20.47 13.88
CA LEU A 155 22.28 20.13 15.30
C LEU A 155 20.90 20.46 15.89
N GLY A 156 20.29 21.59 15.51
CA GLY A 156 18.97 21.99 15.98
C GLY A 156 17.80 21.21 15.37
N LYS A 157 18.07 20.35 14.39
CA LYS A 157 17.10 19.52 13.66
C LYS A 157 17.16 18.04 14.04
N VAL A 158 18.21 17.62 14.76
CA VAL A 158 18.40 16.25 15.21
C VAL A 158 17.28 15.86 16.18
N GLY A 159 16.51 14.84 15.83
CA GLY A 159 15.35 14.37 16.60
C GLY A 159 14.15 15.32 16.61
N GLU A 160 14.17 16.40 15.83
CA GLU A 160 13.03 17.31 15.66
C GLU A 160 12.07 16.75 14.59
N GLY A 161 10.78 16.62 14.95
CA GLY A 161 9.75 16.17 13.99
C GLY A 161 9.85 14.70 13.56
N GLY A 162 10.84 13.96 14.05
CA GLY A 162 11.05 12.55 13.76
C GLY A 162 12.19 11.94 14.58
N VAL A 163 12.46 10.66 14.39
CA VAL A 163 13.59 9.98 15.03
C VAL A 163 14.90 10.19 14.25
N ALA A 164 15.99 10.47 14.96
CA ALA A 164 17.34 10.52 14.40
C ALA A 164 17.91 9.10 14.20
N ILE A 165 18.32 8.74 12.98
CA ILE A 165 18.90 7.43 12.65
C ILE A 165 20.10 7.64 11.70
N ASP A 166 21.31 7.55 12.25
CA ASP A 166 22.55 7.70 11.48
C ASP A 166 23.15 6.33 11.13
N THR A 167 22.96 5.36 12.02
CA THR A 167 23.65 4.06 12.01
C THR A 167 22.70 2.88 12.15
N VAL A 168 23.22 1.69 11.86
CA VAL A 168 22.49 0.44 12.11
C VAL A 168 22.33 0.15 13.61
N GLU A 169 23.18 0.73 14.47
CA GLU A 169 23.04 0.70 15.92
C GLU A 169 21.79 1.47 16.37
N ASP A 170 21.50 2.62 15.75
CA ASP A 170 20.24 3.36 15.98
C ASP A 170 19.03 2.53 15.58
N MET A 171 19.07 1.93 14.39
CA MET A 171 18.00 1.05 13.90
C MET A 171 17.76 -0.15 14.82
N THR A 172 18.83 -0.70 15.40
CA THR A 172 18.76 -1.81 16.38
C THR A 172 18.05 -1.36 17.66
N ARG A 173 18.36 -0.16 18.16
CA ARG A 173 17.72 0.43 19.34
C ARG A 173 16.27 0.80 19.11
N LEU A 174 15.96 1.36 17.93
CA LEU A 174 14.62 1.76 17.52
C LEU A 174 13.62 0.61 17.62
N PHE A 175 14.02 -0.60 17.22
CA PHE A 175 13.16 -1.79 17.23
C PHE A 175 13.47 -2.79 18.37
N ALA A 176 14.27 -2.38 19.36
CA ALA A 176 14.62 -3.22 20.50
C ALA A 176 13.37 -3.68 21.27
N GLY A 177 13.28 -4.99 21.54
CA GLY A 177 12.16 -5.60 22.26
C GLY A 177 10.96 -6.01 21.39
N PHE A 178 10.94 -5.66 20.10
CA PHE A 178 9.90 -6.13 19.17
C PHE A 178 10.36 -7.37 18.41
N ASP A 179 9.51 -8.39 18.29
CA ASP A 179 9.76 -9.52 17.38
C ASP A 179 9.20 -9.17 15.98
N LEU A 180 10.10 -8.82 15.07
CA LEU A 180 9.78 -8.36 13.72
C LEU A 180 9.47 -9.52 12.76
N THR A 181 9.64 -10.77 13.20
CA THR A 181 9.44 -11.98 12.37
C THR A 181 8.04 -12.56 12.49
N ARG A 182 7.23 -12.06 13.44
CA ARG A 182 5.86 -12.49 13.63
C ARG A 182 5.03 -12.24 12.37
N THR A 183 4.07 -13.12 12.10
CA THR A 183 3.17 -12.99 10.95
C THR A 183 2.30 -11.75 11.01
N ASP A 184 1.97 -11.30 12.23
CA ASP A 184 1.18 -10.11 12.54
C ASP A 184 2.04 -8.86 12.87
N ALA A 185 3.37 -8.94 12.65
CA ALA A 185 4.26 -7.80 12.73
C ALA A 185 4.39 -7.13 11.36
N SER A 186 4.34 -5.80 11.36
CA SER A 186 4.55 -4.99 10.17
C SER A 186 5.11 -3.62 10.51
N VAL A 187 6.24 -3.26 9.92
CA VAL A 187 6.89 -1.94 10.10
C VAL A 187 6.70 -1.08 8.86
N SER A 188 6.22 0.15 9.03
CA SER A 188 6.19 1.16 7.98
C SER A 188 7.26 2.20 8.25
N MET A 189 8.02 2.61 7.24
CA MET A 189 9.07 3.62 7.34
C MET A 189 8.80 4.72 6.31
N THR A 190 8.46 5.93 6.78
CA THR A 190 8.23 7.09 5.92
C THR A 190 9.57 7.71 5.54
N MET A 191 10.24 7.06 4.58
CA MET A 191 11.54 7.46 4.08
C MET A 191 11.54 7.49 2.56
N ASN A 192 12.21 8.50 1.99
CA ASN A 192 12.22 8.77 0.55
C ASN A 192 13.63 8.64 -0.04
N ALA A 193 14.38 9.72 -0.22
CA ALA A 193 15.63 9.66 -0.98
C ALA A 193 16.68 8.66 -0.43
N PRO A 194 16.95 8.59 0.89
CA PRO A 194 17.83 7.56 1.45
C PRO A 194 17.12 6.25 1.79
N ALA A 195 15.93 5.98 1.23
CA ALA A 195 15.17 4.75 1.47
C ALA A 195 15.98 3.44 1.25
N PRO A 196 16.80 3.29 0.20
CA PRO A 196 17.62 2.08 0.04
C PRO A 196 18.59 1.86 1.21
N VAL A 197 19.16 2.94 1.74
CA VAL A 197 20.11 2.89 2.87
C VAL A 197 19.37 2.55 4.17
N ILE A 198 18.26 3.23 4.45
CA ILE A 198 17.44 2.96 5.64
C ILE A 198 16.86 1.54 5.61
N LEU A 199 16.44 1.04 4.46
CA LEU A 199 16.00 -0.34 4.32
C LEU A 199 17.15 -1.33 4.57
N ALA A 200 18.35 -1.04 4.07
CA ALA A 200 19.52 -1.87 4.34
C ALA A 200 19.88 -1.88 5.84
N MET A 201 19.79 -0.75 6.54
CA MET A 201 19.96 -0.68 7.99
C MET A 201 18.88 -1.50 8.72
N PHE A 202 17.62 -1.41 8.32
CA PHE A 202 16.53 -2.20 8.89
C PHE A 202 16.77 -3.71 8.73
N ILE A 203 17.16 -4.15 7.53
CA ILE A 203 17.51 -5.54 7.25
C ILE A 203 18.71 -5.97 8.10
N ALA A 204 19.77 -5.15 8.17
CA ALA A 204 20.96 -5.47 8.94
C ALA A 204 20.67 -5.59 10.45
N ALA A 205 19.88 -4.68 11.02
CA ALA A 205 19.43 -4.73 12.41
C ALA A 205 18.59 -6.00 12.68
N ALA A 206 17.68 -6.36 11.77
CA ALA A 206 16.90 -7.59 11.87
C ALA A 206 17.80 -8.84 11.81
N LYS A 207 18.74 -8.92 10.86
CA LYS A 207 19.68 -10.04 10.72
C LYS A 207 20.56 -10.22 11.95
N ARG A 208 21.03 -9.13 12.57
CA ARG A 208 21.82 -9.18 13.81
C ARG A 208 21.04 -9.82 14.96
N ARG A 209 19.72 -9.67 14.99
CA ARG A 209 18.86 -10.17 16.07
C ARG A 209 18.26 -11.55 15.80
N PHE A 210 17.87 -11.83 14.56
CA PHE A 210 17.07 -12.99 14.18
C PHE A 210 17.73 -13.91 13.15
N GLY A 211 18.99 -13.65 12.76
CA GLY A 211 19.69 -14.39 11.72
C GLY A 211 19.34 -13.96 10.28
N PRO A 212 20.16 -14.30 9.28
CA PRO A 212 19.94 -13.97 7.87
C PRO A 212 18.64 -14.53 7.27
N GLU A 213 18.15 -15.65 7.79
CA GLU A 213 16.93 -16.35 7.38
C GLU A 213 15.65 -15.59 7.71
N CYS A 214 15.71 -14.54 8.54
CA CYS A 214 14.53 -13.74 8.87
C CYS A 214 14.04 -12.85 7.70
N VAL A 215 14.90 -12.54 6.73
CA VAL A 215 14.63 -11.53 5.69
C VAL A 215 13.33 -11.79 4.91
N PRO A 216 13.02 -13.03 4.48
CA PRO A 216 11.75 -13.29 3.80
C PRO A 216 10.49 -13.15 4.68
N ASN A 217 10.66 -13.21 6.01
CA ASN A 217 9.58 -13.08 6.99
C ASN A 217 9.31 -11.62 7.37
N LEU A 218 10.27 -10.71 7.13
CA LEU A 218 10.11 -9.28 7.41
C LEU A 218 8.98 -8.71 6.56
N ARG A 219 7.99 -8.12 7.24
CA ARG A 219 6.81 -7.53 6.64
C ARG A 219 6.75 -6.05 6.94
N GLY A 220 6.38 -5.26 5.94
CA GLY A 220 6.42 -3.82 6.10
C GLY A 220 6.35 -3.05 4.80
N THR A 221 6.53 -1.75 4.91
CA THR A 221 6.45 -0.79 3.81
C THR A 221 7.55 0.24 3.99
N ILE A 222 8.23 0.61 2.90
CA ILE A 222 9.02 1.84 2.84
C ILE A 222 8.40 2.76 1.79
N GLN A 223 8.34 4.07 2.06
CA GLN A 223 7.58 4.99 1.21
C GLN A 223 8.21 5.17 -0.18
N ALA A 224 9.47 5.62 -0.24
CA ALA A 224 10.36 5.60 -1.39
C ALA A 224 9.81 6.13 -2.72
N ASP A 225 8.75 6.96 -2.71
CA ASP A 225 8.14 7.50 -3.92
C ASP A 225 8.85 8.78 -4.35
N MET A 226 9.80 8.64 -5.28
CA MET A 226 10.67 9.72 -5.76
C MET A 226 9.95 10.77 -6.61
N LEU A 227 8.89 10.38 -7.32
CA LEU A 227 8.13 11.29 -8.17
C LEU A 227 7.32 12.29 -7.36
N LYS A 228 6.75 11.88 -6.22
CA LYS A 228 6.08 12.83 -5.32
C LYS A 228 7.05 13.80 -4.63
N GLU A 229 8.33 13.45 -4.49
CA GLU A 229 9.33 14.36 -3.92
C GLU A 229 9.50 15.60 -4.78
N VAL A 230 9.59 15.41 -6.09
CA VAL A 230 9.71 16.50 -7.05
C VAL A 230 8.42 17.30 -7.17
N GLN A 231 7.27 16.66 -6.94
CA GLN A 231 5.96 17.27 -7.09
C GLN A 231 5.49 18.06 -5.85
N ALA A 232 5.88 17.62 -4.65
CA ALA A 232 5.27 18.11 -3.41
C ALA A 232 6.17 18.10 -2.17
N GLN A 233 6.80 16.97 -1.83
CA GLN A 233 7.42 16.79 -0.50
C GLN A 233 8.86 17.32 -0.39
N ASN A 234 9.59 17.46 -1.50
CA ASN A 234 10.89 18.10 -1.61
C ASN A 234 12.07 17.44 -0.87
N GLU A 235 12.01 16.16 -0.50
CA GLU A 235 13.10 15.41 0.16
C GLU A 235 13.98 14.67 -0.85
N ILE A 236 14.35 15.33 -1.96
CA ILE A 236 15.22 14.75 -2.99
C ILE A 236 16.69 15.15 -2.79
N ILE A 237 17.61 14.16 -2.78
CA ILE A 237 19.05 14.40 -2.56
C ILE A 237 19.92 14.02 -3.76
N PHE A 238 19.36 13.28 -4.73
CA PHE A 238 20.03 12.90 -5.98
C PHE A 238 19.22 13.39 -7.19
N PRO A 239 19.84 13.56 -8.37
CA PRO A 239 19.10 13.80 -9.60
C PRO A 239 18.00 12.75 -9.83
N VAL A 240 16.86 13.16 -10.39
CA VAL A 240 15.66 12.31 -10.55
C VAL A 240 15.98 10.96 -11.20
N ASP A 241 16.77 10.95 -12.28
CA ASP A 241 17.13 9.71 -12.98
C ASP A 241 17.91 8.73 -12.08
N ALA A 242 18.81 9.24 -11.24
CA ALA A 242 19.57 8.42 -10.30
C ALA A 242 18.65 7.87 -9.19
N SER A 243 17.77 8.71 -8.65
CA SER A 243 16.76 8.31 -7.65
C SER A 243 15.83 7.22 -8.18
N LEU A 244 15.33 7.36 -9.41
CA LEU A 244 14.50 6.35 -10.06
C LEU A 244 15.25 5.04 -10.32
N ARG A 245 16.54 5.12 -10.69
CA ARG A 245 17.41 3.95 -10.86
C ARG A 245 17.54 3.19 -9.53
N PHE A 246 17.85 3.89 -8.44
CA PHE A 246 17.98 3.27 -7.11
C PHE A 246 16.67 2.66 -6.62
N LEU A 247 15.54 3.34 -6.82
CA LEU A 247 14.22 2.80 -6.50
C LEU A 247 13.95 1.49 -7.24
N CYS A 248 14.22 1.45 -8.55
CA CYS A 248 14.04 0.23 -9.35
C CYS A 248 14.96 -0.91 -8.86
N ASP A 249 16.24 -0.62 -8.59
CA ASP A 249 17.18 -1.60 -8.04
C ASP A 249 16.67 -2.17 -6.70
N MET A 250 16.15 -1.31 -5.81
CA MET A 250 15.59 -1.71 -4.53
C MET A 250 14.33 -2.58 -4.69
N ILE A 251 13.41 -2.21 -5.58
CA ILE A 251 12.20 -3.00 -5.87
C ILE A 251 12.58 -4.38 -6.41
N GLU A 252 13.47 -4.43 -7.41
CA GLU A 252 13.95 -5.69 -8.00
C GLU A 252 14.63 -6.60 -6.98
N TRP A 253 15.33 -6.04 -6.00
CA TRP A 253 15.90 -6.82 -4.91
C TRP A 253 14.83 -7.29 -3.90
N CYS A 254 13.88 -6.43 -3.52
CA CYS A 254 12.84 -6.77 -2.54
C CYS A 254 11.87 -7.85 -3.05
N VAL A 255 11.48 -7.83 -4.32
CA VAL A 255 10.48 -8.75 -4.88
C VAL A 255 10.80 -10.24 -4.60
N PRO A 256 12.03 -10.75 -4.88
CA PRO A 256 12.39 -12.13 -4.56
C PRO A 256 12.88 -12.34 -3.11
N ASN A 257 13.50 -11.34 -2.47
CA ASN A 257 14.15 -11.54 -1.16
C ASN A 257 13.25 -11.21 0.05
N MET A 258 12.29 -10.30 -0.13
CA MET A 258 11.36 -9.83 0.90
C MET A 258 9.91 -9.90 0.40
N PRO A 259 9.35 -11.11 0.19
CA PRO A 259 8.01 -11.31 -0.39
C PRO A 259 6.86 -10.85 0.52
N ARG A 260 7.13 -10.22 1.66
CA ARG A 260 6.13 -9.60 2.54
C ARG A 260 6.33 -8.10 2.67
N TRP A 261 7.25 -7.52 1.91
CA TRP A 261 7.59 -6.11 1.92
C TRP A 261 6.95 -5.38 0.74
N TYR A 262 6.49 -4.16 0.98
CA TYR A 262 6.08 -3.19 -0.03
C TYR A 262 7.23 -2.19 -0.22
N PRO A 263 8.05 -2.34 -1.28
CA PRO A 263 9.25 -1.53 -1.48
C PRO A 263 8.97 -0.09 -1.91
N VAL A 264 7.73 0.24 -2.26
CA VAL A 264 7.29 1.59 -2.58
C VAL A 264 5.84 1.77 -2.18
N SER A 265 5.55 2.93 -1.60
CA SER A 265 4.20 3.42 -1.35
C SER A 265 3.95 4.66 -2.20
N ILE A 266 3.29 4.45 -3.33
CA ILE A 266 2.97 5.50 -4.31
C ILE A 266 1.97 6.46 -3.68
N SER A 267 2.40 7.69 -3.43
CA SER A 267 1.81 8.55 -2.42
C SER A 267 1.19 9.81 -3.03
N GLY A 268 -0.11 9.96 -2.83
CA GLY A 268 -0.87 11.17 -3.13
C GLY A 268 -1.07 12.09 -1.93
N TYR A 269 -0.90 11.61 -0.69
CA TYR A 269 -1.12 12.40 0.52
C TYR A 269 -0.40 13.76 0.48
N HIS A 270 0.93 13.76 0.29
CA HIS A 270 1.73 14.98 0.24
C HIS A 270 1.36 15.90 -0.94
N ILE A 271 0.90 15.33 -2.05
CA ILE A 271 0.43 16.10 -3.21
C ILE A 271 -0.87 16.85 -2.85
N ALA A 272 -1.80 16.19 -2.14
CA ALA A 272 -3.01 16.83 -1.64
C ALA A 272 -2.69 17.90 -0.59
N GLU A 273 -1.82 17.59 0.37
CA GLU A 273 -1.40 18.54 1.41
C GLU A 273 -0.65 19.77 0.83
N ALA A 274 -0.02 19.62 -0.33
CA ALA A 274 0.56 20.73 -1.09
C ALA A 274 -0.49 21.61 -1.81
N GLY A 275 -1.78 21.29 -1.70
CA GLY A 275 -2.91 22.05 -2.23
C GLY A 275 -3.58 21.46 -3.46
N ALA A 276 -3.28 20.20 -3.83
CA ALA A 276 -3.95 19.55 -4.94
C ALA A 276 -5.39 19.15 -4.60
N THR A 277 -6.31 19.31 -5.55
CA THR A 277 -7.68 18.78 -5.45
C THR A 277 -7.67 17.25 -5.44
N PRO A 278 -8.74 16.58 -4.96
CA PRO A 278 -8.82 15.10 -4.96
C PRO A 278 -8.64 14.47 -6.35
N VAL A 279 -9.10 15.15 -7.41
CA VAL A 279 -8.91 14.69 -8.79
C VAL A 279 -7.44 14.76 -9.20
N GLN A 280 -6.75 15.86 -8.86
CA GLN A 280 -5.31 16.01 -9.14
C GLN A 280 -4.49 15.01 -8.34
N GLN A 281 -4.78 14.81 -7.05
CA GLN A 281 -4.15 13.80 -6.22
C GLN A 281 -4.27 12.42 -6.85
N ALA A 282 -5.48 11.97 -7.18
CA ALA A 282 -5.70 10.66 -7.78
C ALA A 282 -4.97 10.53 -9.12
N ALA A 283 -5.08 11.54 -10.00
CA ALA A 283 -4.46 11.51 -11.33
C ALA A 283 -2.93 11.46 -11.26
N PHE A 284 -2.31 12.31 -10.44
CA PHE A 284 -0.85 12.36 -10.31
C PHE A 284 -0.30 11.10 -9.63
N THR A 285 -0.98 10.60 -8.59
CA THR A 285 -0.57 9.37 -7.90
C THR A 285 -0.64 8.15 -8.84
N LEU A 286 -1.73 8.00 -9.60
CA LEU A 286 -1.84 6.93 -10.59
C LEU A 286 -0.81 7.08 -11.71
N SER A 287 -0.56 8.31 -12.17
CA SER A 287 0.48 8.59 -13.17
C SER A 287 1.88 8.17 -12.66
N ASN A 288 2.20 8.46 -11.40
CA ASN A 288 3.46 8.03 -10.78
C ASN A 288 3.54 6.50 -10.74
N GLY A 289 2.47 5.83 -10.31
CA GLY A 289 2.40 4.36 -10.27
C GLY A 289 2.61 3.71 -11.64
N PHE A 290 1.95 4.22 -12.68
CA PHE A 290 2.15 3.73 -14.05
C PHE A 290 3.56 4.00 -14.57
N THR A 291 4.17 5.11 -14.16
CA THR A 291 5.57 5.42 -14.50
C THR A 291 6.51 4.38 -13.91
N TYR A 292 6.36 4.04 -12.62
CA TYR A 292 7.16 2.98 -11.99
C TYR A 292 6.95 1.62 -12.64
N ALA A 293 5.71 1.23 -12.92
CA ALA A 293 5.41 -0.01 -13.63
C ALA A 293 6.05 -0.04 -15.03
N GLY A 294 6.05 1.10 -15.74
CA GLY A 294 6.72 1.26 -17.03
C GLY A 294 8.23 1.09 -16.95
N LEU A 295 8.87 1.70 -15.94
CA LEU A 295 10.31 1.59 -15.70
C LEU A 295 10.73 0.16 -15.36
N LEU A 296 10.03 -0.50 -14.44
CA LEU A 296 10.28 -1.90 -14.08
C LEU A 296 10.08 -2.85 -15.27
N LYS A 297 9.02 -2.63 -16.06
CA LYS A 297 8.78 -3.41 -17.28
C LYS A 297 9.88 -3.21 -18.33
N ALA A 298 10.39 -1.99 -18.48
CA ALA A 298 11.50 -1.70 -19.39
C ALA A 298 12.81 -2.41 -18.98
N ARG A 299 12.95 -2.74 -17.69
CA ARG A 299 14.06 -3.54 -17.13
C ARG A 299 13.82 -5.05 -17.19
N GLY A 300 12.67 -5.48 -17.72
CA GLY A 300 12.32 -6.90 -17.88
C GLY A 300 11.66 -7.54 -16.66
N ALA A 301 11.28 -6.75 -15.64
CA ALA A 301 10.57 -7.27 -14.48
C ALA A 301 9.14 -7.74 -14.85
N ASP A 302 8.70 -8.84 -14.27
CA ASP A 302 7.35 -9.38 -14.46
C ASP A 302 6.33 -8.63 -13.59
N VAL A 303 5.32 -8.04 -14.24
CA VAL A 303 4.24 -7.31 -13.56
C VAL A 303 3.46 -8.17 -12.58
N ASN A 304 3.38 -9.48 -12.80
CA ASN A 304 2.72 -10.39 -11.86
C ASN A 304 3.54 -10.61 -10.57
N GLN A 305 4.84 -10.29 -10.60
CA GLN A 305 5.71 -10.39 -9.43
C GLN A 305 5.80 -9.07 -8.67
N PHE A 306 6.06 -7.95 -9.37
CA PHE A 306 6.22 -6.65 -8.71
C PHE A 306 4.88 -5.93 -8.47
N GLY A 307 3.87 -6.13 -9.32
CA GLY A 307 2.58 -5.45 -9.22
C GLY A 307 1.89 -5.62 -7.85
N PRO A 308 1.79 -6.86 -7.31
CA PRO A 308 1.27 -7.09 -5.96
C PRO A 308 2.08 -6.47 -4.82
N ARG A 309 3.27 -5.91 -5.10
CA ARG A 309 4.17 -5.27 -4.14
C ARG A 309 4.10 -3.74 -4.17
N LEU A 310 3.35 -3.15 -5.09
CA LEU A 310 3.10 -1.72 -5.11
C LEU A 310 1.98 -1.39 -4.12
N SER A 311 2.26 -0.53 -3.13
CA SER A 311 1.21 0.03 -2.27
C SER A 311 0.90 1.49 -2.65
N PHE A 312 -0.25 1.98 -2.19
CA PHE A 312 -0.69 3.36 -2.40
C PHE A 312 -0.96 4.04 -1.07
N PHE A 313 -0.76 5.36 -1.01
CA PHE A 313 -1.07 6.18 0.15
C PHE A 313 -1.78 7.46 -0.29
N LEU A 314 -3.07 7.55 0.02
CA LEU A 314 -3.93 8.70 -0.29
C LEU A 314 -4.31 9.42 1.01
N ASP A 315 -4.76 10.66 0.87
CA ASP A 315 -5.40 11.45 1.94
C ASP A 315 -6.84 10.98 2.18
#